data_AF-A0A0T6B006-F1
#
_entry.id   AF-A0A0T6B006-F1
#
_cell.length_a   1.000
_cell.length_b   1.000
_cell.length_c   1.000
_cell.angle_alpha   90.00
_cell.angle_beta   90.00
_cell.angle_gamma   90.00
#
_symmetry.space_group_name_H-M   'P 1'
#
loop_
_entity.id
_entity.type
_entity.pdbx_description
1 polymer ?
#
loop_
_entity_poly.entity_id
_entity_poly.type
_entity_poly.pdbx_seq_one_letter_code
_entity_poly.pdbx_strand_id
1 'polypeptide(L)'
;MPVLYTNTLELPHLPEMVFPNNILYLIHSSGAQVEFNALDALRKVCNGKLPIKVACADVWKESRSPSHLEEKIKPFDWTFSSDYRGTVTGAFNIIQTDERINIEKLKEREKILFYQDLMLYEDELHDNGIASCTVKIRVMPSSFFVLLRYFLRVDNVMVR
;
A
#
# COMPACT_ATOMS: atom_id res chain seq x y z
N MET A 1 -5.68 10.74 15.56
CA MET A 1 -5.40 9.62 14.63
C MET A 1 -6.52 9.46 13.59
N PRO A 2 -7.78 9.14 13.93
CA PRO A 2 -8.82 8.89 12.91
C PRO A 2 -9.15 10.12 12.06
N VAL A 3 -9.23 11.30 12.69
CA VAL A 3 -9.61 12.57 12.06
C VAL A 3 -8.67 12.98 10.91
N LEU A 4 -7.37 12.70 11.02
CA LEU A 4 -6.40 13.03 9.97
C LEU A 4 -6.64 12.17 8.72
N TYR A 5 -6.89 10.87 8.88
CA TYR A 5 -7.11 9.96 7.77
C TYR A 5 -8.44 10.25 7.09
N THR A 6 -9.53 10.39 7.86
CA THR A 6 -10.87 10.66 7.32
C THR A 6 -10.96 12.01 6.58
N ASN A 7 -10.21 13.03 7.02
CA ASN A 7 -10.25 14.34 6.37
C ASN A 7 -9.29 14.47 5.18
N THR A 8 -8.25 13.64 5.11
CA THR A 8 -7.20 13.74 4.09
C THR A 8 -7.39 12.75 2.94
N LEU A 9 -8.04 11.61 3.21
CA LEU A 9 -8.23 10.54 2.24
C LEU A 9 -9.63 10.64 1.65
N GLU A 10 -9.73 10.69 0.32
CA GLU A 10 -10.99 10.60 -0.41
C GLU A 10 -11.45 9.12 -0.53
N LEU A 11 -11.47 8.40 0.60
CA LEU A 11 -11.92 7.01 0.67
C LEU A 11 -13.26 6.93 1.42
N PRO A 12 -14.24 6.12 0.96
CA PRO A 12 -15.51 5.95 1.64
C PRO A 12 -15.37 5.24 3.00
N HIS A 13 -14.35 4.40 3.15
CA HIS A 13 -13.94 3.79 4.41
C HIS A 13 -12.43 3.52 4.38
N LEU A 14 -11.84 3.30 5.56
CA LEU A 14 -10.45 2.88 5.70
C LEU A 14 -10.37 1.35 5.74
N PRO A 15 -9.20 0.75 5.47
CA PRO A 15 -8.94 -0.65 5.77
C PRO A 15 -9.28 -0.97 7.24
N GLU A 16 -9.70 -2.20 7.50
CA GLU A 16 -9.97 -2.68 8.87
C GLU A 16 -8.80 -2.45 9.82
N MET A 17 -7.57 -2.66 9.34
CA MET A 17 -6.35 -2.43 10.12
C MET A 17 -5.47 -1.39 9.43
N VAL A 18 -5.29 -0.24 10.09
CA VAL A 18 -4.35 0.80 9.64
C VAL A 18 -3.33 1.06 10.74
N PHE A 19 -2.05 1.06 10.37
CA PHE A 19 -0.93 1.23 11.30
C PHE A 19 -0.25 2.60 11.09
N PRO A 20 -0.85 3.71 11.57
CA PRO A 20 -0.39 5.06 11.25
C PRO A 20 0.98 5.41 11.85
N ASN A 21 1.40 4.68 12.90
CA ASN A 21 2.69 4.85 13.55
C ASN A 21 3.79 3.98 12.92
N ASN A 22 3.43 3.05 12.03
CA ASN A 22 4.41 2.22 11.33
C ASN A 22 4.99 3.03 10.18
N ILE A 23 6.21 3.53 10.40
CA ILE A 23 6.90 4.36 9.43
C ILE A 23 8.34 3.88 9.30
N LEU A 24 8.78 3.65 8.08
CA LEU A 24 10.19 3.43 7.75
C LEU A 24 10.79 4.71 7.17
N TYR A 25 11.83 5.21 7.82
CA TYR A 25 12.62 6.35 7.36
C TYR A 25 14.00 5.91 6.87
N LEU A 26 14.38 6.37 5.70
CA LEU A 26 15.76 6.36 5.19
C LEU A 26 16.22 7.81 5.08
N ILE A 27 17.20 8.22 5.87
CA ILE A 27 17.70 9.59 5.90
C ILE A 27 19.20 9.56 5.64
N HIS A 28 19.63 10.25 4.59
CA HIS A 28 21.04 10.50 4.31
C HIS A 28 21.50 11.80 4.96
N SER A 29 22.79 11.90 5.31
CA SER A 29 23.38 13.10 5.94
C SER A 29 23.28 14.37 5.08
N SER A 30 23.09 14.25 3.77
CA SER A 30 22.80 15.37 2.87
C SER A 30 21.38 15.93 3.02
N GLY A 31 20.52 15.30 3.82
CA GLY A 31 19.10 15.64 3.95
C GLY A 31 18.19 14.97 2.92
N ALA A 32 18.70 14.08 2.07
CA ALA A 32 17.87 13.25 1.20
C ALA A 32 17.11 12.21 2.04
N GLN A 33 15.78 12.14 1.90
CA GLN A 33 14.92 11.26 2.69
C GLN A 33 13.91 10.47 1.84
N VAL A 34 13.74 9.19 2.19
CA VAL A 34 12.63 8.35 1.70
C VAL A 34 11.86 7.84 2.90
N GLU A 35 10.53 7.99 2.84
CA GLU A 35 9.60 7.58 3.87
C GLU A 35 8.59 6.58 3.31
N PHE A 36 8.21 5.59 4.12
CA PHE A 36 7.10 4.68 3.82
C PHE A 36 6.11 4.72 4.98
N ASN A 37 4.91 5.23 4.73
CA ASN A 37 3.84 5.33 5.73
C ASN A 37 2.47 4.95 5.14
N ALA A 38 1.53 4.60 6.01
CA ALA A 38 0.19 4.16 5.61
C ALA A 38 -0.64 5.28 4.97
N LEU A 39 -0.49 6.53 5.43
CA LEU A 39 -1.29 7.66 4.96
C LEU A 39 -1.04 7.95 3.47
N ASP A 40 0.22 8.07 3.08
CA ASP A 40 0.60 8.34 1.69
C ASP A 40 0.32 7.15 0.79
N ALA A 41 0.48 5.92 1.32
CA ALA A 41 0.09 4.71 0.61
C ALA A 41 -1.42 4.68 0.32
N LEU A 42 -2.27 5.02 1.31
CA LEU A 42 -3.72 5.07 1.14
C LEU A 42 -4.17 6.26 0.28
N ARG A 43 -3.44 7.38 0.29
CA ARG A 43 -3.72 8.52 -0.60
C ARG A 43 -3.56 8.16 -2.08
N LYS A 44 -2.75 7.15 -2.39
CA LYS A 44 -2.47 6.63 -3.73
C LYS A 44 -3.37 5.46 -4.14
N VAL A 45 -4.39 5.14 -3.34
CA VAL A 45 -5.38 4.12 -3.71
C VAL A 45 -6.11 4.55 -4.98
N CYS A 46 -6.19 3.63 -5.94
CA CYS A 46 -6.73 3.88 -7.28
C CYS A 46 -8.26 3.98 -7.29
N ASN A 47 -8.81 5.11 -6.85
CA ASN A 47 -10.26 5.36 -6.95
C ASN A 47 -10.74 5.29 -8.41
N GLY A 48 -11.53 4.24 -8.73
CA GLY A 48 -12.29 4.13 -9.97
C GLY A 48 -11.52 3.74 -11.23
N LYS A 49 -10.25 3.32 -11.13
CA LYS A 49 -9.44 2.92 -12.31
C LYS A 49 -9.38 1.42 -12.57
N LEU A 50 -9.83 0.59 -11.63
CA LEU A 50 -9.81 -0.86 -11.78
C LEU A 50 -11.21 -1.38 -12.13
N PRO A 51 -11.43 -1.93 -13.34
CA PRO A 51 -12.70 -2.56 -13.71
C PRO A 51 -12.76 -3.97 -13.10
N ILE A 52 -12.51 -4.11 -11.79
CA ILE A 52 -12.69 -5.39 -11.11
C ILE A 52 -14.15 -5.44 -10.65
N LYS A 53 -15.04 -5.84 -11.56
CA LYS A 53 -16.38 -6.32 -11.21
C LYS A 53 -16.23 -7.68 -10.54
N VAL A 54 -15.93 -7.72 -9.24
CA VAL A 54 -16.08 -8.95 -8.47
C VAL A 54 -17.56 -9.08 -8.11
N ALA A 55 -18.11 -10.28 -8.29
CA ALA A 55 -19.50 -10.64 -8.02
C ALA A 55 -20.01 -10.24 -6.61
N CYS A 56 -19.12 -9.94 -5.66
CA CYS A 56 -19.48 -9.48 -4.32
C CYS A 56 -19.85 -7.98 -4.26
N ALA A 57 -19.47 -7.17 -5.26
CA ALA A 57 -19.90 -5.77 -5.34
C ALA A 57 -21.42 -5.64 -5.57
N ASP A 58 -22.05 -6.66 -6.18
CA ASP A 58 -23.50 -6.69 -6.35
C ASP A 58 -24.21 -7.16 -5.06
N VAL A 59 -23.63 -8.10 -4.31
CA VAL A 59 -24.13 -8.49 -2.97
C VAL A 59 -24.01 -7.34 -1.95
N TRP A 60 -22.95 -6.54 -2.05
CA TRP A 60 -22.78 -5.30 -1.29
C TRP A 60 -23.80 -4.21 -1.63
N LYS A 61 -24.25 -4.15 -2.89
CA LYS A 61 -25.36 -3.26 -3.30
C LYS A 61 -26.70 -3.77 -2.78
N GLU A 62 -26.90 -5.08 -2.75
CA GLU A 62 -28.17 -5.71 -2.38
C GLU A 62 -28.44 -5.72 -0.86
N SER A 63 -27.41 -5.64 -0.02
CA SER A 63 -27.57 -5.60 1.45
C SER A 63 -28.08 -4.26 2.00
N ARG A 64 -28.21 -3.22 1.17
CA ARG A 64 -28.88 -1.96 1.54
C ARG A 64 -30.29 -1.91 0.95
N SER A 65 -31.27 -1.68 1.82
CA SER A 65 -32.69 -1.57 1.45
C SER A 65 -32.91 -0.50 0.35
N PRO A 66 -33.83 -0.75 -0.60
CA PRO A 66 -33.89 0.02 -1.86
C PRO A 66 -34.58 1.40 -1.72
N SER A 67 -34.82 1.89 -0.51
CA SER A 67 -35.67 3.08 -0.31
C SER A 67 -34.92 4.40 -0.18
N HIS A 68 -33.60 4.43 0.04
CA HIS A 68 -32.85 5.68 0.12
C HIS A 68 -31.40 5.50 -0.35
N LEU A 69 -31.13 5.83 -1.61
CA LEU A 69 -29.96 6.58 -2.12
C LEU A 69 -29.77 6.25 -3.61
N GLU A 70 -30.38 7.07 -4.48
CA GLU A 70 -29.80 7.37 -5.80
C GLU A 70 -28.61 8.33 -5.66
N GLU A 71 -27.77 8.16 -4.62
CA GLU A 71 -26.47 8.81 -4.63
C GLU A 71 -25.59 7.99 -5.57
N LYS A 72 -25.12 8.64 -6.64
CA LYS A 72 -24.10 8.16 -7.55
C LYS A 72 -22.90 7.62 -6.76
N ILE A 73 -22.93 6.34 -6.38
CA ILE A 73 -21.78 5.67 -5.77
C ILE A 73 -20.72 5.65 -6.85
N LYS A 74 -19.75 6.56 -6.74
CA LYS A 74 -18.56 6.54 -7.61
C LYS A 74 -17.98 5.14 -7.54
N PRO A 75 -17.55 4.54 -8.68
CA PRO A 75 -16.90 3.24 -8.65
C PRO A 75 -15.69 3.33 -7.71
N PHE A 76 -15.79 2.68 -6.56
CA PHE A 76 -14.76 2.68 -5.53
C PHE A 76 -14.02 1.35 -5.55
N ASP A 77 -12.70 1.43 -5.40
CA ASP A 77 -11.85 0.27 -5.29
C ASP A 77 -11.76 -0.18 -3.82
N TRP A 78 -12.63 -1.10 -3.44
CA TRP A 78 -12.65 -1.73 -2.11
C TRP A 78 -11.44 -2.64 -1.86
N THR A 79 -10.58 -2.84 -2.85
CA THR A 79 -9.35 -3.63 -2.68
C THR A 79 -8.20 -2.82 -2.11
N PHE A 80 -8.32 -1.50 -2.01
CA PHE A 80 -7.24 -0.60 -1.57
C PHE A 80 -5.96 -0.71 -2.42
N SER A 81 -6.07 -1.03 -3.72
CA SER A 81 -4.91 -1.12 -4.60
C SER A 81 -4.21 0.23 -4.73
N SER A 82 -2.92 0.27 -4.35
CA SER A 82 -2.11 1.49 -4.33
C SER A 82 -0.91 1.40 -5.28
N ASP A 83 -0.65 2.47 -6.04
CA ASP A 83 0.56 2.61 -6.87
C ASP A 83 1.72 3.31 -6.13
N TYR A 84 1.62 3.43 -4.80
CA TYR A 84 2.60 4.06 -3.94
C TYR A 84 3.99 3.43 -4.07
N ARG A 85 5.02 4.29 -4.14
CA ARG A 85 6.43 3.89 -4.31
C ARG A 85 7.35 4.44 -3.22
N GLY A 86 6.78 4.92 -2.12
CA GLY A 86 7.49 5.71 -1.11
C GLY A 86 7.33 7.22 -1.32
N THR A 87 7.48 7.97 -0.24
CA THR A 87 7.44 9.44 -0.21
C THR A 87 8.87 9.95 -0.17
N VAL A 88 9.30 10.62 -1.24
CA VAL A 88 10.67 11.11 -1.39
C VAL A 88 10.71 12.62 -1.13
N THR A 89 11.62 13.05 -0.26
CA THR A 89 11.82 14.46 0.10
C THR A 89 13.32 14.80 0.17
N GLY A 90 13.64 16.09 0.12
CA GLY A 90 15.02 16.58 0.18
C GLY A 90 15.78 16.42 -1.14
N ALA A 91 17.11 16.28 -1.05
CA ALA A 91 18.03 16.37 -2.18
C ALA A 91 18.13 15.07 -3.01
N PHE A 92 17.00 14.56 -3.52
CA PHE A 92 16.98 13.48 -4.50
C PHE A 92 16.88 14.01 -5.93
N ASN A 93 17.61 13.39 -6.85
CA ASN A 93 17.41 13.57 -8.29
C ASN A 93 16.80 12.28 -8.87
N ILE A 94 15.49 12.30 -9.12
CA ILE A 94 14.77 11.16 -9.68
C ILE A 94 14.86 11.25 -11.21
N ILE A 95 15.67 10.36 -11.79
CA ILE A 95 15.86 10.27 -13.24
C ILE A 95 15.38 8.91 -13.76
N GLN A 96 14.97 8.89 -15.02
CA GLN A 96 14.69 7.63 -15.70
C GLN A 96 16.01 6.88 -15.95
N THR A 97 16.01 5.57 -15.72
CA THR A 97 17.18 4.71 -15.95
C THR A 97 16.75 3.34 -16.50
N ASP A 98 17.62 2.77 -17.33
CA ASP A 98 17.51 1.38 -17.78
C ASP A 98 18.20 0.40 -16.84
N GLU A 99 18.86 0.90 -15.80
CA GLU A 99 19.41 0.07 -14.73
C GLU A 99 18.31 -0.75 -14.05
N ARG A 100 18.69 -1.94 -13.59
CA ARG A 100 17.82 -2.86 -12.88
C ARG A 100 18.49 -3.25 -11.57
N ILE A 101 17.67 -3.59 -10.59
CA ILE A 101 18.17 -4.14 -9.33
C ILE A 101 18.94 -5.43 -9.65
N ASN A 102 20.20 -5.49 -9.26
CA ASN A 102 21.03 -6.65 -9.49
C ASN A 102 20.59 -7.80 -8.56
N ILE A 103 19.87 -8.76 -9.12
CA ILE A 103 19.32 -9.90 -8.39
C ILE A 103 20.41 -10.83 -7.87
N GLU A 104 21.57 -10.92 -8.54
CA GLU A 104 22.67 -11.77 -8.08
C GLU A 104 23.24 -11.25 -6.74
N LYS A 105 23.36 -9.92 -6.59
CA LYS A 105 23.73 -9.31 -5.30
C LYS A 105 22.74 -9.63 -4.18
N LEU A 106 21.46 -9.80 -4.50
CA LEU A 106 20.43 -10.16 -3.49
C LEU A 106 20.50 -11.64 -3.07
N LYS A 107 21.09 -12.51 -3.90
CA LYS A 107 21.31 -13.93 -3.61
C LYS A 107 22.55 -14.18 -2.76
N GLU A 108 23.50 -13.25 -2.76
CA GLU A 108 24.69 -13.32 -1.92
C GLU A 108 24.31 -13.39 -0.44
N ARG A 109 24.94 -14.34 0.26
CA ARG A 109 24.69 -14.56 1.70
C ARG A 109 25.61 -13.67 2.52
N GLU A 110 25.20 -12.43 2.71
CA GLU A 110 25.80 -11.54 3.71
C GLU A 110 25.07 -11.62 5.05
N LYS A 111 25.78 -11.33 6.14
CA LYS A 111 25.17 -11.22 7.47
C LYS A 111 24.19 -10.04 7.47
N ILE A 112 22.95 -10.30 7.84
CA ILE A 112 21.95 -9.25 8.06
C ILE A 112 22.31 -8.52 9.35
N LEU A 113 22.69 -7.25 9.23
CA LEU A 113 23.00 -6.38 10.38
C LEU A 113 21.73 -5.80 10.98
N PHE A 114 20.74 -5.50 10.13
CA PHE A 114 19.44 -4.98 10.53
C PHE A 114 18.34 -5.51 9.62
N TYR A 115 17.20 -5.84 10.22
CA TYR A 115 15.98 -6.26 9.54
C TYR A 115 14.78 -5.64 10.21
N GLN A 116 13.82 -5.18 9.41
CA GLN A 116 12.50 -4.80 9.91
C GLN A 116 11.43 -5.11 8.87
N ASP A 117 10.26 -5.50 9.36
CA ASP A 117 9.05 -5.78 8.58
C ASP A 117 7.89 -5.00 9.22
N LEU A 118 7.30 -4.07 8.48
CA LEU A 118 6.25 -3.19 8.97
C LEU A 118 4.99 -3.37 8.12
N MET A 119 3.87 -3.69 8.77
CA MET A 119 2.55 -3.60 8.17
C MET A 119 2.12 -2.14 8.13
N LEU A 120 1.69 -1.63 6.98
CA LEU A 120 1.15 -0.27 6.83
C LEU A 120 -0.37 -0.29 6.97
N TYR A 121 -1.04 -1.20 6.26
CA TYR A 121 -2.46 -1.48 6.41
C TYR A 121 -2.81 -2.89 5.92
N GLU A 122 -3.94 -3.40 6.40
CA GLU A 122 -4.52 -4.70 6.05
C GLU A 122 -6.05 -4.62 6.08
N ASP A 123 -6.70 -5.41 5.23
CA ASP A 123 -8.15 -5.57 5.16
C ASP A 123 -8.49 -7.02 4.76
N GLU A 124 -9.45 -7.65 5.43
CA GLU A 124 -9.90 -9.02 5.12
C GLU A 124 -10.98 -9.07 4.04
N LEU A 125 -11.30 -7.92 3.43
CA LEU A 125 -12.27 -7.79 2.34
C LEU A 125 -13.63 -8.39 2.71
N HIS A 126 -14.05 -8.20 3.96
CA HIS A 126 -15.24 -8.81 4.56
C HIS A 126 -15.25 -10.33 4.41
N ASP A 127 -14.18 -11.00 4.84
CA ASP A 127 -13.96 -12.45 4.75
C ASP A 127 -13.90 -13.02 3.31
N ASN A 128 -13.75 -12.18 2.29
CA ASN A 128 -13.68 -12.60 0.88
C ASN A 128 -12.25 -12.54 0.30
N GLY A 129 -11.24 -12.33 1.15
CA GLY A 129 -9.86 -12.32 0.71
C GLY A 129 -8.93 -11.61 1.67
N ILE A 130 -7.90 -10.97 1.11
CA ILE A 130 -6.98 -10.12 1.86
C ILE A 130 -6.38 -9.05 0.94
N ALA A 131 -6.33 -7.83 1.43
CA ALA A 131 -5.51 -6.76 0.87
C ALA A 131 -4.53 -6.29 1.95
N SER A 132 -3.24 -6.32 1.68
CA SER A 132 -2.23 -5.87 2.64
C SER A 132 -1.10 -5.09 1.99
N CYS A 133 -0.59 -4.10 2.72
CA CYS A 133 0.55 -3.30 2.30
C CYS A 133 1.63 -3.34 3.38
N THR A 134 2.80 -3.86 3.03
CA THR A 134 3.93 -4.05 3.94
C THR A 134 5.18 -3.40 3.38
N VAL A 135 6.07 -2.92 4.26
CA VAL A 135 7.41 -2.48 3.89
C VAL A 135 8.44 -3.26 4.69
N LYS A 136 9.42 -3.82 3.99
CA LYS A 136 10.51 -4.61 4.58
C LYS A 136 11.85 -4.00 4.23
N ILE A 137 12.78 -4.01 5.17
CA ILE A 137 14.17 -3.60 4.94
C ILE A 137 15.15 -4.65 5.45
N ARG A 138 16.21 -4.84 4.67
CA ARG A 138 17.39 -5.65 5.02
C ARG A 138 18.64 -4.77 4.83
N VAL A 139 19.49 -4.70 5.86
CA VAL A 139 20.77 -3.98 5.81
C VAL A 139 21.93 -4.93 6.05
N MET A 140 22.92 -4.84 5.19
CA MET A 140 24.11 -5.69 5.06
C MET A 140 25.35 -4.80 5.20
N PRO A 141 26.54 -5.36 5.43
CA PRO A 141 27.77 -4.56 5.49
C PRO A 141 28.00 -3.71 4.23
N SER A 142 27.65 -4.22 3.05
CA SER A 142 27.94 -3.58 1.76
C SER A 142 26.76 -2.84 1.13
N SER A 143 25.53 -3.08 1.61
CA SER A 143 24.31 -2.64 0.92
C SER A 143 23.07 -2.69 1.81
N PHE A 144 21.96 -2.15 1.32
CA PHE A 144 20.64 -2.39 1.89
C PHE A 144 19.62 -2.60 0.77
N PHE A 145 18.51 -3.25 1.10
CA PHE A 145 17.40 -3.51 0.20
C PHE A 145 16.07 -3.25 0.90
N VAL A 146 15.20 -2.48 0.25
CA VAL A 146 13.84 -2.20 0.72
C VAL A 146 12.83 -2.77 -0.27
N LEU A 147 11.82 -3.44 0.27
CA LEU A 147 10.70 -3.98 -0.47
C LEU A 147 9.40 -3.43 0.12
N LEU A 148 8.79 -2.49 -0.58
CA LEU A 148 7.39 -2.14 -0.40
C LEU A 148 6.56 -3.13 -1.23
N ARG A 149 5.59 -3.78 -0.62
CA ARG A 149 4.71 -4.75 -1.26
C ARG A 149 3.27 -4.48 -0.88
N TYR A 150 2.46 -4.22 -1.89
CA TYR A 150 1.03 -4.43 -1.84
C TYR A 150 0.71 -5.85 -2.32
N PHE A 151 -0.16 -6.56 -1.62
CA PHE A 151 -0.63 -7.90 -1.95
C PHE A 151 -2.14 -7.92 -1.89
N LEU A 152 -2.77 -8.47 -2.92
CA LEU A 152 -4.21 -8.64 -3.00
C LEU A 152 -4.54 -10.08 -3.37
N ARG A 153 -5.40 -10.71 -2.59
CA ARG A 153 -6.08 -11.95 -2.95
C ARG A 153 -7.57 -11.73 -2.80
N VAL A 154 -8.32 -12.01 -3.84
CA VAL A 154 -9.77 -12.13 -3.79
C VAL A 154 -10.10 -13.59 -4.02
N ASP A 155 -10.73 -14.22 -3.04
CA ASP A 155 -10.92 -15.67 -3.02
C ASP A 155 -11.71 -16.14 -4.25
N ASN A 156 -11.21 -17.19 -4.90
CA ASN A 156 -11.75 -17.76 -6.15
C ASN A 156 -11.83 -16.78 -7.34
N VAL A 157 -11.15 -15.63 -7.27
CA VAL A 157 -11.25 -14.58 -8.30
C VAL A 157 -9.87 -14.18 -8.82
N MET A 158 -8.96 -13.70 -7.97
CA MET A 158 -7.63 -13.26 -8.41
C MET A 158 -6.59 -13.17 -7.30
N VAL A 159 -5.32 -13.11 -7.71
CA VAL A 159 -4.17 -12.74 -6.88
C VAL A 159 -3.36 -11.67 -7.62
N ARG A 160 -2.87 -10.66 -6.90
CA ARG A 160 -2.04 -9.57 -7.41
C ARG A 160 -0.95 -9.19 -6.41
#